data_AF-A0A836SJY3-F1
#
_entry.id   AF-A0A836SJY3-F1
#
_cell.length_a   1.000
_cell.length_b   1.000
_cell.length_c   1.000
_cell.angle_alpha   90.00
_cell.angle_beta   90.00
_cell.angle_gamma   90.00
#
_symmetry.space_group_name_H-M   'P 1'
#
loop_
_entity.id
_entity.type
_entity.pdbx_description
1 polymer ?
#
loop_
_entity_poly.entity_id
_entity_poly.type
_entity_poly.pdbx_seq_one_letter_code
_entity_poly.pdbx_strand_id
1 'polypeptide(L)'
;MDNIALFCEFKNRQVEAEKMARELNLSLVSAPPYPPYLLSLTEQRIELRRTGKHGPGPVFVDFLSNTMNYRLRHAGSRNEAIARAIGLKKTRPAVLDGTAG
;
A
#
# COMPACT_ATOMS: atom_id res chain seq x y z
N MET A 1 16.59 -6.82 -7.34
CA MET A 1 15.44 -5.92 -7.07
C MET A 1 16.01 -4.72 -6.34
N ASP A 2 16.75 -3.87 -7.06
CA ASP A 2 17.75 -3.02 -6.38
C ASP A 2 17.25 -1.57 -6.21
N ASN A 3 16.01 -1.32 -6.66
CA ASN A 3 15.40 0.01 -6.64
C ASN A 3 14.51 0.25 -5.42
N ILE A 4 14.25 -0.78 -4.62
CA ILE A 4 13.42 -0.70 -3.42
C ILE A 4 13.99 -1.55 -2.28
N ALA A 5 13.94 -1.02 -1.07
CA ALA A 5 14.31 -1.74 0.15
C ALA A 5 13.30 -1.46 1.26
N LEU A 6 13.23 -2.36 2.24
CA LEU A 6 12.48 -2.17 3.46
C LEU A 6 13.34 -1.41 4.48
N PHE A 7 12.76 -0.39 5.13
CA PHE A 7 13.40 0.36 6.19
C PHE A 7 12.54 0.30 7.46
N CYS A 8 13.13 -0.08 8.58
CA CYS A 8 12.44 -0.10 9.87
C CYS A 8 12.79 1.18 10.65
N GLU A 9 11.79 2.03 10.90
CA GLU A 9 12.01 3.31 11.57
C GLU A 9 12.13 3.16 13.10
N PHE A 10 11.52 2.10 13.67
CA PHE A 10 11.46 1.87 15.11
C PHE A 10 11.98 0.49 15.50
N LYS A 11 12.94 0.45 16.42
CA LYS A 11 13.61 -0.80 16.87
C LYS A 11 12.64 -1.85 17.42
N ASN A 12 11.54 -1.44 18.05
CA ASN A 12 10.54 -2.36 18.60
C ASN A 12 9.78 -3.14 17.51
N ARG A 13 9.83 -2.70 16.24
CA ARG A 13 9.22 -3.39 15.09
C ARG A 13 10.22 -4.17 14.24
N GLN A 14 11.46 -4.32 14.71
CA GLN A 14 12.53 -4.96 13.93
C GLN A 14 12.21 -6.40 13.50
N VAL A 15 11.63 -7.20 14.40
CA VAL A 15 11.23 -8.58 14.11
C VAL A 15 10.18 -8.65 12.99
N GLU A 16 9.23 -7.71 13.01
CA GLU A 16 8.20 -7.59 11.98
C GLU A 16 8.80 -7.16 10.64
N ALA A 17 9.71 -6.19 10.65
CA ALA A 17 10.43 -5.73 9.46
C ALA A 17 11.22 -6.88 8.81
N GLU A 18 11.90 -7.71 9.59
CA GLU A 18 12.65 -8.87 9.08
C GLU A 18 11.75 -9.94 8.47
N LYS A 19 10.60 -10.21 9.10
CA LYS A 19 9.60 -11.15 8.57
C LYS A 19 9.06 -10.63 7.23
N MET A 20 8.67 -9.36 7.18
CA MET A 20 8.12 -8.73 5.98
C MET A 20 9.14 -8.65 4.85
N ALA A 21 10.40 -8.33 5.16
CA ALA A 21 11.49 -8.34 4.19
C ALA A 21 11.66 -9.71 3.52
N ARG A 22 11.57 -10.80 4.31
CA ARG A 22 11.59 -12.17 3.76
C ARG A 22 10.37 -12.48 2.90
N GLU A 23 9.16 -12.16 3.37
CA GLU A 23 7.91 -12.43 2.65
C GLU A 23 7.82 -11.69 1.31
N LEU A 24 8.29 -10.43 1.29
CA LEU A 24 8.27 -9.59 0.09
C LEU A 24 9.54 -9.72 -0.77
N ASN A 25 10.50 -10.53 -0.35
CA ASN A 25 11.81 -10.67 -0.99
C ASN A 25 12.53 -9.31 -1.18
N LEU A 26 12.52 -8.48 -0.14
CA LEU A 26 13.15 -7.15 -0.11
C LEU A 26 14.37 -7.16 0.83
N SER A 27 15.39 -6.38 0.47
CA SER A 27 16.51 -6.12 1.40
C SER A 27 16.05 -5.21 2.54
N LEU A 28 16.42 -5.56 3.77
CA LEU A 28 16.24 -4.70 4.94
C LEU A 28 17.46 -3.80 5.10
N VAL A 29 17.26 -2.48 5.05
CA VAL A 29 18.32 -1.47 5.19
C VAL A 29 18.17 -0.71 6.50
N SER A 30 19.30 -0.35 7.11
CA SER A 30 19.37 0.37 8.39
C SER A 30 20.01 1.76 8.29
N ALA A 31 20.76 2.03 7.21
CA ALA A 31 21.45 3.29 6.98
C ALA A 31 21.64 3.56 5.47
N PRO A 32 21.91 4.81 5.05
CA PRO A 32 22.26 5.15 3.67
C PRO A 32 23.54 4.45 3.18
N PRO A 33 23.74 4.32 1.85
CA PRO A 33 22.90 4.84 0.78
C PRO A 33 21.61 4.05 0.61
N TYR A 34 20.49 4.77 0.49
CA TYR A 34 19.19 4.17 0.23
C TYR A 34 18.92 4.05 -1.27
N PRO A 35 18.19 3.02 -1.71
CA PRO A 35 17.70 2.95 -3.08
C PRO A 35 16.67 4.05 -3.37
N PRO A 36 16.25 4.24 -4.63
CA PRO A 36 15.26 5.24 -5.03
C PRO A 36 13.92 5.17 -4.27
N TYR A 37 13.53 4.00 -3.77
CA TYR A 37 12.29 3.79 -3.02
C TYR A 37 12.55 3.05 -1.71
N LEU A 38 11.83 3.47 -0.66
CA LEU A 38 11.82 2.78 0.62
C LEU A 38 10.40 2.37 0.97
N LEU A 39 10.22 1.09 1.30
CA LEU A 39 9.06 0.62 2.04
C LEU A 39 9.35 0.82 3.52
N SER A 40 8.84 1.90 4.10
CA SER A 40 9.11 2.29 5.48
C SER A 40 8.06 1.71 6.43
N LEU A 41 8.53 0.89 7.36
CA LEU A 41 7.76 0.45 8.53
C LEU A 41 7.91 1.51 9.62
N THR A 42 6.89 2.37 9.73
CA THR A 42 6.79 3.41 10.75
C THR A 42 6.26 2.82 12.06
N GLU A 43 5.93 3.63 13.06
CA GLU A 43 5.29 3.12 14.27
C GLU A 43 3.85 2.66 14.01
N GLN A 44 3.10 3.37 13.15
CA GLN A 44 1.66 3.14 12.95
C GLN A 44 1.32 2.35 11.68
N ARG A 45 2.17 2.41 10.64
CA ARG A 45 1.82 1.90 9.31
C ARG A 45 3.02 1.53 8.45
N ILE A 46 2.73 0.94 7.31
CA ILE A 46 3.68 0.75 6.21
C ILE A 46 3.39 1.83 5.17
N GLU A 47 4.44 2.48 4.67
CA GLU A 47 4.30 3.49 3.63
C GLU A 47 5.45 3.42 2.61
N LEU A 48 5.16 3.78 1.37
CA LEU A 48 6.13 3.91 0.30
C LEU A 48 6.66 5.35 0.25
N ARG A 49 7.98 5.50 0.31
CA ARG A 49 8.68 6.78 0.19
C ARG A 49 9.58 6.77 -1.03
N ARG A 50 9.60 7.84 -1.82
CA ARG A 50 10.65 8.09 -2.82
C ARG A 50 11.80 8.84 -2.14
N THR A 51 13.02 8.36 -2.28
CA THR A 51 14.19 9.01 -1.68
C THR A 51 14.62 10.24 -2.49
N GLY A 52 15.18 11.26 -1.81
CA GLY A 52 15.63 12.51 -2.41
C GLY A 52 14.76 13.74 -2.08
N LYS A 53 15.32 14.94 -2.32
CA LYS A 53 14.80 16.23 -1.83
C LYS A 53 13.47 16.70 -2.47
N HIS A 54 13.10 16.12 -3.62
CA HIS A 54 11.94 16.53 -4.42
C HIS A 54 10.99 15.37 -4.75
N GLY A 55 11.00 14.30 -3.93
CA GLY A 55 10.03 13.22 -4.07
C GLY A 55 8.61 13.65 -3.68
N PRO A 56 7.56 12.99 -4.20
CA PRO A 56 6.22 13.12 -3.63
C PRO A 56 6.26 12.67 -2.15
N GLY A 57 5.27 13.14 -1.37
CA GLY A 57 5.09 12.68 0.01
C GLY A 57 4.86 11.17 0.09
N PRO A 58 4.94 10.60 1.31
CA PRO A 58 4.71 9.17 1.54
C PRO A 58 3.30 8.76 1.06
N VAL A 59 3.21 7.58 0.45
CA VAL A 59 1.95 6.98 0.04
C VAL A 59 1.71 5.70 0.83
N PHE A 60 0.49 5.52 1.33
CA PHE A 60 0.09 4.34 2.08
C PHE A 60 -1.38 4.03 1.78
N VAL A 61 -1.76 2.79 2.00
CA VAL A 61 -3.14 2.33 1.82
C VAL A 61 -3.90 2.53 3.13
N ASP A 62 -5.03 3.25 3.07
CA ASP A 62 -5.91 3.48 4.22
C ASP A 62 -7.38 3.35 3.83
N PHE A 63 -7.93 2.17 4.09
CA PHE A 63 -9.34 1.85 3.87
C PHE A 63 -10.29 2.46 4.92
N LEU A 64 -9.76 2.93 6.05
CA LEU A 64 -10.55 3.48 7.15
C LEU A 64 -10.65 5.02 7.10
N SER A 65 -9.87 5.67 6.24
CA SER A 65 -9.94 7.11 6.01
C SER A 65 -11.36 7.58 5.70
N ASN A 66 -11.71 8.80 6.12
CA ASN A 66 -13.03 9.39 5.85
C ASN A 66 -13.33 9.47 4.35
N THR A 67 -12.33 9.70 3.51
CA THR A 67 -12.47 9.73 2.05
C THR A 67 -12.79 8.35 1.48
N MET A 68 -12.12 7.28 1.97
CA MET A 68 -12.42 5.91 1.55
C MET A 68 -13.76 5.43 2.11
N ASN A 69 -14.13 5.81 3.33
CA ASN A 69 -15.45 5.55 3.90
C ASN A 69 -16.57 6.27 3.12
N TYR A 70 -16.33 7.53 2.72
CA TYR A 70 -17.24 8.26 1.85
C TYR A 70 -17.39 7.57 0.51
N ARG A 71 -16.27 7.14 -0.10
CA ARG A 71 -16.28 6.30 -1.30
C ARG A 71 -17.02 4.99 -1.05
N LEU A 72 -16.79 4.24 0.02
CA LEU A 72 -17.56 3.00 0.27
C LEU A 72 -19.08 3.22 0.33
N ARG A 73 -19.51 4.36 0.86
CA ARG A 73 -20.94 4.71 0.96
C ARG A 73 -21.56 5.18 -0.37
N HIS A 74 -20.78 5.76 -1.27
CA HIS A 74 -21.27 6.40 -2.51
C HIS A 74 -20.76 5.74 -3.80
N ALA A 75 -19.52 5.27 -3.77
CA ALA A 75 -18.90 4.34 -4.71
C ALA A 75 -19.44 2.92 -4.52
N GLY A 76 -19.51 2.16 -5.60
CA GLY A 76 -20.27 0.90 -5.65
C GLY A 76 -21.78 1.08 -5.77
N SER A 77 -22.29 2.32 -5.88
CA SER A 77 -23.67 2.53 -6.31
C SER A 77 -23.85 1.89 -7.70
N ARG A 78 -25.04 1.39 -8.00
CA ARG A 78 -25.39 0.78 -9.31
C ARG A 78 -25.15 1.72 -10.50
N ASN A 79 -24.78 2.98 -10.24
CA ASN A 79 -24.48 4.03 -11.20
C ASN A 79 -22.97 4.20 -11.48
N GLU A 80 -22.08 3.44 -10.86
CA GLU A 80 -20.67 3.44 -11.24
C GLU A 80 -20.39 2.57 -12.46
N ALA A 81 -19.47 3.01 -13.31
CA ALA A 81 -19.10 2.29 -14.52
C ALA A 81 -18.55 0.88 -14.21
N ILE A 82 -17.67 0.78 -13.21
CA ILE A 82 -17.10 -0.50 -12.78
C ILE A 82 -18.19 -1.42 -12.21
N ALA A 83 -19.11 -0.90 -11.39
CA ALA A 83 -20.20 -1.69 -10.82
C ALA A 83 -21.16 -2.21 -11.88
N ARG A 84 -21.44 -1.42 -12.92
CA ARG A 84 -22.24 -1.88 -14.07
C ARG A 84 -21.50 -2.93 -14.89
N ALA A 85 -20.21 -2.74 -15.16
CA ALA A 85 -19.41 -3.66 -15.96
C ALA A 85 -19.36 -5.06 -15.34
N ILE A 86 -19.32 -5.16 -14.01
CA ILE A 86 -19.33 -6.45 -13.30
C ILE A 86 -20.74 -6.97 -12.98
N GLY A 87 -21.81 -6.28 -13.40
CA GLY A 87 -23.18 -6.78 -13.24
C GLY A 87 -23.82 -6.65 -11.84
N LEU A 88 -23.31 -5.76 -10.97
CA LEU A 88 -23.77 -5.56 -9.58
C LEU A 88 -25.25 -5.14 -9.44
N LYS A 89 -25.94 -4.76 -10.52
CA LYS A 89 -27.37 -4.39 -10.47
C LYS A 89 -28.29 -5.59 -10.21
N LYS A 90 -27.96 -6.76 -10.80
CA LYS A 90 -28.83 -7.95 -10.80
C LYS A 90 -28.31 -9.08 -9.92
N THR A 91 -27.00 -9.11 -9.66
CA THR A 91 -26.33 -10.18 -8.93
C THR A 91 -25.27 -9.61 -8.00
N ARG A 92 -24.73 -10.46 -7.11
CA ARG A 92 -23.53 -10.16 -6.31
C ARG A 92 -22.47 -11.19 -6.66
N PRO A 93 -21.72 -11.00 -7.75
CA PRO A 93 -20.74 -11.99 -8.19
C PRO A 93 -19.53 -12.01 -7.25
N ALA A 94 -18.86 -13.16 -7.17
CA ALA A 94 -17.47 -13.19 -6.73
C ALA A 94 -16.61 -12.51 -7.81
N VAL A 95 -15.72 -11.62 -7.40
CA VAL A 95 -14.88 -10.82 -8.31
C VAL A 95 -13.42 -11.15 -8.05
N LEU A 96 -12.68 -11.42 -9.12
CA LEU A 96 -11.22 -11.50 -9.11
C LEU A 96 -10.67 -10.20 -9.72
N ASP A 97 -9.96 -9.42 -8.92
CA ASP A 97 -9.15 -8.31 -9.45
C ASP A 97 -7.79 -8.85 -9.86
N GLY A 98 -7.58 -8.99 -11.17
CA GLY A 98 -6.32 -9.49 -11.73
C GLY A 98 -5.19 -8.45 -11.72
N THR A 99 -5.47 -7.21 -11.31
CA THR A 99 -4.55 -6.08 -11.40
C THR A 99 -4.67 -5.17 -10.17
N ALA A 100 -4.84 -5.74 -8.97
CA ALA A 100 -4.91 -4.95 -7.75
C ALA A 100 -3.64 -4.06 -7.63
N GLY A 101 -3.85 -2.75 -7.49
CA GLY A 101 -2.77 -1.76 -7.45
C GLY A 101 -3.06 -0.51 -8.25
#